data_AF-A0A949XZ78-F1
#
_entry.id   AF-A0A949XZ78-F1
#
_cell.length_a   1.000
_cell.length_b   1.000
_cell.length_c   1.000
_cell.angle_alpha   90.00
_cell.angle_beta   90.00
_cell.angle_gamma   90.00
#
_symmetry.space_group_name_H-M   'P 1'
#
loop_
_entity.id
_entity.type
_entity.pdbx_description
1 polymer ?
#
loop_
_entity_poly.entity_id
_entity_poly.type
_entity_poly.pdbx_seq_one_letter_code
_entity_poly.pdbx_strand_id
1 'polypeptide(L)' 'MPEPRISILIVARDEAENLPGCLASVRWADEIIVLVDRASRDETEALAYRGADRVAIRTFDDFAGQRNAALGLATG' A
#
# COMPACT_ATOMS: atom_id res chain seq x y z
N MET A 1 -27.74 -9.58 -0.17
CA MET A 1 -26.79 -8.67 0.47
C MET A 1 -25.63 -8.51 -0.49
N PRO A 2 -25.06 -7.31 -0.70
CA PRO A 2 -23.84 -7.20 -1.48
C PRO A 2 -22.74 -8.06 -0.83
N GLU A 3 -21.87 -8.65 -1.64
CA GLU A 3 -20.69 -9.37 -1.15
C GLU A 3 -19.76 -8.38 -0.42
N PRO A 4 -19.16 -8.77 0.72
CA PRO A 4 -18.22 -7.91 1.42
C PRO A 4 -16.99 -7.67 0.54
N ARG A 5 -16.51 -6.42 0.50
CA ARG A 5 -15.29 -6.05 -0.23
C ARG A 5 -14.08 -6.17 0.69
N ILE A 6 -12.91 -6.41 0.11
CA ILE A 6 -11.66 -6.57 0.85
C ILE A 6 -10.63 -5.57 0.35
N SER A 7 -10.20 -4.67 1.25
CA SER A 7 -9.07 -3.78 1.05
C SER A 7 -7.79 -4.36 1.64
N ILE A 8 -6.70 -4.34 0.88
CA ILE A 8 -5.37 -4.69 1.33
C ILE A 8 -4.54 -3.42 1.52
N LEU A 9 -3.95 -3.30 2.71
CA LEU A 9 -3.12 -2.18 3.10
C LEU A 9 -1.67 -2.63 3.18
N ILE A 10 -0.80 -1.98 2.40
CA ILE A 10 0.63 -2.26 2.36
C ILE A 10 1.36 -0.99 2.82
N VAL A 11 2.25 -1.13 3.80
CA VAL A 11 3.18 -0.08 4.20
C VAL A 11 4.54 -0.42 3.62
N ALA A 12 5.20 0.52 2.95
CA ALA A 12 6.45 0.26 2.25
C ALA A 12 7.50 1.35 2.50
N ARG A 13 8.76 0.92 2.66
CA ARG A 13 9.94 1.79 2.67
C ARG A 13 11.13 1.01 2.13
N ASP A 14 11.73 1.46 1.04
CA ASP A 14 12.89 0.78 0.43
C ASP A 14 12.61 -0.71 0.12
N GLU A 15 11.42 -1.00 -0.41
CA GLU A 15 10.89 -2.33 -0.72
C GLU A 15 10.84 -2.63 -2.23
N ALA A 16 11.69 -2.02 -3.07
CA ALA A 16 11.64 -2.24 -4.52
C ALA A 16 11.81 -3.71 -4.93
N GLU A 17 12.54 -4.50 -4.14
CA GLU A 17 12.73 -5.93 -4.37
C GLU A 17 11.48 -6.76 -4.03
N ASN A 18 10.81 -6.45 -2.90
CA ASN A 18 9.73 -7.27 -2.36
C ASN A 18 8.34 -6.83 -2.82
N LEU A 19 8.14 -5.51 -3.02
CA LEU A 19 6.84 -4.92 -3.32
C LEU A 19 6.16 -5.55 -4.56
N PRO A 20 6.85 -5.84 -5.67
CA PRO A 20 6.21 -6.45 -6.85
C PRO A 20 5.63 -7.83 -6.55
N GLY A 21 6.35 -8.67 -5.79
CA GLY A 21 5.88 -9.98 -5.37
C GLY A 21 4.71 -9.88 -4.40
N CYS A 22 4.77 -8.95 -3.45
CA CYS A 22 3.70 -8.65 -2.51
C CYS A 22 2.40 -8.26 -3.25
N LEU A 23 2.48 -7.26 -4.14
CA LEU A 23 1.35 -6.80 -4.95
C LEU A 23 0.76 -7.92 -5.81
N ALA A 24 1.61 -8.75 -6.43
CA ALA A 24 1.17 -9.90 -7.21
C ALA A 24 0.37 -10.90 -6.37
N SER A 25 0.79 -11.16 -5.13
CA SER A 25 0.15 -12.14 -4.23
C SER A 25 -1.24 -11.73 -3.74
N VAL A 26 -1.56 -10.43 -3.76
CA VAL A 26 -2.82 -9.88 -3.23
C VAL A 26 -3.76 -9.35 -4.31
N ARG A 27 -3.48 -9.61 -5.59
CA ARG A 27 -4.30 -9.16 -6.73
C ARG A 27 -5.75 -9.66 -6.75
N TRP A 28 -6.11 -10.57 -5.85
CA TRP A 28 -7.48 -11.04 -5.68
C TRP A 28 -8.36 -10.07 -4.88
N ALA A 29 -7.76 -9.09 -4.19
CA ALA A 29 -8.49 -8.11 -3.40
C ALA A 29 -9.22 -7.08 -4.27
N ASP A 30 -10.29 -6.50 -3.73
CA ASP A 30 -11.10 -5.49 -4.43
C ASP A 30 -10.43 -4.11 -4.47
N GLU A 31 -9.44 -3.88 -3.60
CA GLU A 31 -8.72 -2.62 -3.46
C GLU A 31 -7.35 -2.87 -2.81
N ILE A 32 -6.28 -2.35 -3.43
CA ILE A 32 -4.92 -2.40 -2.93
C ILE A 32 -4.43 -0.96 -2.69
N ILE A 33 -4.06 -0.66 -1.44
CA ILE A 33 -3.55 0.63 -1.02
C ILE A 33 -2.11 0.46 -0.56
N VAL A 34 -1.18 1.19 -1.18
CA VAL A 34 0.21 1.24 -0.75
C VAL A 34 0.53 2.59 -0.13
N LEU A 35 1.15 2.55 1.04
CA LEU A 35 1.53 3.73 1.79
C LEU A 35 3.04 3.79 1.95
N VAL A 36 3.65 4.63 1.13
CA VAL A 36 5.10 4.72 0.98
C VAL A 36 5.64 5.72 2.00
N ASP A 37 6.67 5.33 2.74
CA ASP A 37 7.46 6.27 3.54
C ASP A 37 8.19 7.23 2.59
N ARG A 38 8.03 8.54 2.83
CA ARG A 38 8.72 9.61 2.12
C ARG A 38 10.25 9.48 2.17
N ALA A 39 10.79 8.75 3.16
CA ALA A 39 12.21 8.47 3.26
C ALA A 39 12.71 7.35 2.31
N SER A 40 11.84 6.72 1.51
CA SER A 40 12.25 5.74 0.49
C SER A 40 13.18 6.38 -0.54
N ARG A 41 14.20 5.64 -0.96
CA ARG A 41 15.28 6.10 -1.86
C ARG A 41 15.46 5.23 -3.09
N ASP A 42 14.69 4.15 -3.19
CA ASP A 42 14.70 3.22 -4.32
C ASP A 42 13.44 3.38 -5.19
N GLU A 43 13.18 2.40 -6.04
CA GLU A 43 12.02 2.41 -6.95
C GLU A 43 10.68 2.06 -6.27
N THR A 44 10.61 1.94 -4.94
CA THR A 44 9.39 1.56 -4.21
C THR A 44 8.17 2.38 -4.62
N GLU A 45 8.31 3.71 -4.68
CA GLU A 45 7.22 4.61 -5.07
C GLU A 45 6.74 4.33 -6.50
N ALA A 46 7.68 4.21 -7.44
CA ALA A 46 7.37 3.96 -8.84
C ALA A 46 6.71 2.57 -9.04
N LEU A 47 7.15 1.56 -8.29
CA LEU A 47 6.57 0.22 -8.31
C LEU A 47 5.19 0.19 -7.67
N ALA A 48 4.97 0.93 -6.59
CA ALA A 48 3.66 1.09 -5.95
C ALA A 48 2.63 1.66 -6.94
N TYR A 49 2.98 2.77 -7.62
CA TYR A 49 2.08 3.39 -8.60
C TYR A 49 1.75 2.49 -9.80
N ARG A 50 2.61 1.51 -10.11
CA ARG A 50 2.37 0.55 -11.19
C ARG A 50 1.43 -0.60 -10.82
N GLY A 51 1.28 -0.91 -9.53
CA GLY A 51 0.61 -2.15 -9.11
C GLY A 51 -0.44 -2.02 -8.00
N ALA A 52 -0.67 -0.84 -7.46
CA ALA A 52 -1.72 -0.57 -6.47
C ALA A 52 -2.82 0.32 -7.05
N ASP A 53 -4.04 0.22 -6.52
CA ASP A 53 -5.16 1.07 -6.91
C ASP A 53 -5.03 2.48 -6.33
N ARG A 54 -4.43 2.57 -5.13
CA ARG A 54 -4.14 3.85 -4.47
C ARG A 54 -2.74 3.84 -3.88
N VAL A 55 -2.04 4.95 -4.07
CA VAL A 55 -0.74 5.18 -3.44
C VAL A 55 -0.80 6.52 -2.73
N ALA A 56 -0.32 6.55 -1.49
CA ALA A 56 -0.06 7.79 -0.79
C ALA A 56 1.34 7.76 -0.18
N ILE A 57 1.88 8.95 0.05
CA ILE A 57 3.23 9.15 0.53
C ILE A 57 3.15 10.02 1.78
N ARG A 58 3.76 9.57 2.87
CA ARG A 58 3.90 10.37 4.10
C ARG A 58 5.22 10.07 4.78
N THR A 59 5.71 11.01 5.59
CA THR A 59 6.83 10.74 6.49
C THR A 59 6.39 9.68 7.50
N PHE A 60 7.18 8.61 7.64
CA PHE A 60 6.95 7.61 8.67
C PHE A 60 7.29 8.18 10.06
N ASP A 61 6.29 8.28 10.92
CA ASP A 61 6.41 8.58 12.34
C ASP A 61 6.48 7.29 13.16
N ASP A 62 5.45 6.45 13.05
CA ASP A 62 5.38 5.11 13.60
C ASP A 62 4.50 4.18 12.75
N PHE A 63 4.53 2.89 13.07
CA PHE A 63 3.76 1.89 12.32
C PHE A 63 2.24 2.10 12.42
N ALA A 64 1.74 2.51 13.59
CA ALA A 64 0.31 2.71 13.80
C ALA A 64 -0.20 3.91 13.00
N GLY A 65 0.54 5.02 12.97
CA GLY A 65 0.27 6.20 12.17
C GLY A 65 0.24 5.86 10.69
N GLN A 66 1.22 5.08 10.22
CA GLN A 66 1.28 4.64 8.82
C GLN A 66 0.08 3.76 8.48
N ARG A 67 -0.17 2.70 9.26
CA ARG A 67 -1.31 1.79 9.05
C ARG A 67 -2.64 2.53 9.12
N ASN A 68 -2.83 3.44 10.08
CA ASN A 68 -4.09 4.16 10.26
C ASN A 68 -4.34 5.16 9.12
N ALA A 69 -3.28 5.79 8.59
CA ALA A 69 -3.40 6.61 7.40
C ALA A 69 -3.84 5.77 6.17
N ALA A 70 -3.36 4.52 6.05
CA ALA A 70 -3.80 3.61 4.99
C ALA A 70 -5.26 3.20 5.19
N LEU A 71 -5.63 2.91 6.43
CA LEU A 71 -6.99 2.54 6.79
C LEU A 71 -8.01 3.65 6.48
N GLY A 72 -7.63 4.92 6.67
CA GLY A 72 -8.47 6.06 6.29
C GLY A 72 -8.71 6.22 4.78
N LEU A 73 -7.95 5.49 3.96
CA LEU A 73 -8.13 5.42 2.50
C LEU A 73 -8.94 4.20 2.06
N ALA A 74 -9.17 3.21 2.93
CA ALA A 74 -9.86 1.98 2.57
C ALA A 74 -11.36 2.22 2.33
N THR A 75 -11.92 1.53 1.33
CA THR A 75 -13.35 1.57 0.98
C THR A 75 -14.03 0.21 0.90
N GLY A 76 -13.30 -0.85 1.28
CA GLY A 76 -13.79 -2.23 1.40
C GLY A 76 -14.67 -2.46 2.63
#